data_AF-A0A2P5EHE4-F1
#
_entry.id   AF-A0A2P5EHE4-F1
#
_cell.length_a   1.000
_cell.length_b   1.000
_cell.length_c   1.000
_cell.angle_alpha   90.00
_cell.angle_beta   90.00
_cell.angle_gamma   90.00
#
_symmetry.space_group_name_H-M   'P 1'
#
loop_
_entity.id
_entity.type
_entity.pdbx_description
1 polymer ?
#
loop_
_entity_poly.entity_id
_entity_poly.type
_entity_poly.pdbx_seq_one_letter_code
_entity_poly.pdbx_strand_id
1 'polypeptide(L)'
;MISELEISINNITRRTKELSQFKDSGSVGVDEIEYLQEACEELRRRYSRHKDGKSRKPSSRNNKQERERLMSEKKTLKTNIENFDAHLDVFEKKFRKYNVPKRFQTTNKQPLKPYLERVQEFMKITWRKEAEKNREKEQRSLFEWMEKLDQSNKEDKIAFCALKSVFSELGIRISELFIEYFFLIMAVSNKSEEIIALCLYEVKAVLKCLTVEENSNSIVMKMFVSMVQFFEGAMKLAGPYSDEANKDRKSREDTDEEKVMYFLDDKIDDDLLHLIIIEVLRLEASFCSPDLPMKVMNDVFFSMANHLVRNVFEDKLRRVGAKIDALKSDILFVQDEDSSEMKFFRQVLEAGVKELWTELEPKPKSLTKLVLL
;
A
#
# COMPACT_ATOMS: atom_id res chain seq x y z
N MET A 1 -4.97 -18.47 -36.36
CA MET A 1 -6.29 -18.00 -35.88
C MET A 1 -6.90 -18.78 -34.70
N ILE A 2 -7.09 -20.12 -34.71
CA ILE A 2 -7.52 -20.82 -33.46
C ILE A 2 -6.40 -20.74 -32.42
N SER A 3 -5.15 -20.91 -32.87
CA SER A 3 -3.95 -20.68 -32.08
C SER A 3 -3.89 -19.27 -31.46
N GLU A 4 -4.24 -18.22 -32.21
CA GLU A 4 -4.22 -16.84 -31.72
C GLU A 4 -5.22 -16.60 -30.58
N LEU A 5 -6.48 -17.05 -30.73
CA LEU A 5 -7.48 -16.91 -29.67
C LEU A 5 -7.10 -17.71 -28.41
N GLU A 6 -6.54 -18.90 -28.59
CA GLU A 6 -6.05 -19.73 -27.49
C GLU A 6 -4.88 -19.07 -26.75
N ILE A 7 -3.93 -18.49 -27.50
CA ILE A 7 -2.81 -17.74 -26.94
C ILE A 7 -3.32 -16.51 -26.17
N SER A 8 -4.25 -15.73 -26.72
CA SER A 8 -4.80 -14.55 -26.05
C SER A 8 -5.51 -14.92 -24.74
N ILE A 9 -6.32 -15.98 -24.73
CA ILE A 9 -7.03 -16.43 -23.51
C ILE A 9 -6.06 -16.95 -22.46
N ASN A 10 -5.05 -17.72 -22.87
CA ASN A 10 -4.03 -18.19 -21.94
C ASN A 10 -3.23 -17.01 -21.34
N ASN A 11 -2.95 -15.99 -22.15
CA ASN A 11 -2.31 -14.76 -21.67
C ASN A 11 -3.18 -14.02 -20.66
N ILE A 12 -4.45 -13.77 -20.99
CA ILE A 12 -5.44 -13.14 -20.09
C ILE A 12 -5.56 -13.91 -18.78
N THR A 13 -5.63 -15.24 -18.84
CA THR A 13 -5.72 -16.11 -17.66
C THR A 13 -4.49 -15.96 -16.78
N ARG A 14 -3.29 -15.99 -17.37
CA ARG A 14 -2.03 -15.81 -16.64
C ARG A 14 -1.99 -14.43 -15.96
N ARG A 15 -2.30 -13.37 -16.71
CA ARG A 15 -2.33 -11.98 -16.22
C ARG A 15 -3.31 -11.80 -15.05
N THR A 16 -4.52 -12.33 -15.18
CA THR A 16 -5.53 -12.27 -14.11
C THR A 16 -5.09 -13.02 -12.85
N LYS A 17 -4.39 -14.15 -13.00
CA LYS A 17 -3.79 -14.89 -11.87
C LYS A 17 -2.61 -14.15 -11.22
N GLU A 18 -1.83 -13.42 -11.99
CA GLU A 18 -0.81 -12.51 -11.44
C GLU A 18 -1.47 -11.39 -10.63
N LEU A 19 -2.56 -10.81 -11.14
CA LEU A 19 -3.29 -9.76 -10.45
C LEU A 19 -3.95 -10.21 -9.15
N SER A 20 -4.36 -11.48 -9.04
CA SER A 20 -4.94 -12.00 -7.80
C SER A 20 -3.95 -12.00 -6.62
N GLN A 21 -2.65 -11.84 -6.86
CA GLN A 21 -1.67 -11.66 -5.78
C GLN A 21 -1.85 -10.33 -5.03
N PHE A 22 -2.52 -9.36 -5.66
CA PHE A 22 -2.90 -8.10 -5.04
C PHE A 22 -4.26 -8.19 -4.31
N LYS A 23 -4.87 -9.38 -4.23
CA LYS A 23 -6.08 -9.57 -3.44
C LYS A 23 -5.81 -9.16 -2.00
N ASP A 24 -6.70 -8.31 -1.50
CA ASP A 24 -6.63 -7.72 -0.16
C ASP A 24 -5.47 -6.73 0.07
N SER A 25 -4.77 -6.24 -0.97
CA SER A 25 -3.64 -5.29 -0.81
C SER A 25 -4.03 -3.88 -0.37
N GLY A 26 -5.29 -3.68 0.03
CA GLY A 26 -5.87 -2.36 0.31
C GLY A 26 -6.19 -1.54 -0.95
N SER A 27 -5.39 -1.63 -2.01
CA SER A 27 -5.53 -0.79 -3.23
C SER A 27 -6.63 -1.22 -4.20
N VAL A 28 -7.14 -2.44 -4.04
CA VAL A 28 -8.17 -3.02 -4.90
C VAL A 28 -9.53 -2.62 -4.34
N GLY A 29 -10.38 -2.05 -5.19
CA GLY A 29 -11.78 -1.81 -4.84
C GLY A 29 -12.45 -3.11 -4.42
N VAL A 30 -13.43 -3.04 -3.51
CA VAL A 30 -14.18 -4.24 -3.10
C VAL A 30 -14.71 -4.90 -4.37
N ASP A 31 -14.47 -6.20 -4.51
CA ASP A 31 -14.87 -7.04 -5.64
C ASP A 31 -14.18 -6.73 -6.99
N GLU A 32 -13.21 -5.81 -7.10
CA GLU A 32 -12.55 -5.53 -8.39
C GLU A 32 -11.76 -6.76 -8.90
N ILE A 33 -11.08 -7.50 -8.00
CA ILE A 33 -10.37 -8.74 -8.36
C ILE A 33 -11.34 -9.89 -8.57
N GLU A 34 -12.37 -10.04 -7.73
CA GLU A 34 -13.45 -11.02 -7.97
C GLU A 34 -14.09 -10.83 -9.34
N TYR A 35 -14.47 -9.59 -9.68
CA TYR A 35 -15.05 -9.23 -10.97
C TYR A 35 -14.13 -9.60 -12.15
N LEU A 36 -12.83 -9.29 -12.05
CA LEU A 36 -11.86 -9.67 -13.09
C LEU A 36 -11.73 -11.18 -13.24
N GLN A 37 -11.75 -11.93 -12.14
CA GLN A 37 -11.71 -13.39 -12.15
C GLN A 37 -12.97 -13.97 -12.79
N GLU A 38 -14.15 -13.49 -12.40
CA GLU A 38 -15.43 -13.92 -12.96
C GLU A 38 -15.53 -13.63 -14.46
N ALA A 39 -15.13 -12.43 -14.88
CA ALA A 39 -15.11 -12.04 -16.28
C ALA A 39 -14.12 -12.89 -17.11
N CYS A 40 -12.94 -13.20 -16.56
CA CYS A 40 -11.97 -14.10 -17.17
C CYS A 40 -12.53 -15.53 -17.32
N GLU A 41 -13.19 -16.05 -16.29
CA GLU A 41 -13.82 -17.38 -16.34
C GLU A 41 -14.98 -17.43 -17.34
N GLU A 42 -15.80 -16.39 -17.45
CA GLU A 42 -16.86 -16.32 -18.45
C GLU A 42 -16.29 -16.28 -19.88
N LEU A 43 -15.21 -15.53 -20.13
CA LEU A 43 -14.49 -15.55 -21.41
C LEU A 43 -13.97 -16.96 -21.74
N ARG A 44 -13.39 -17.64 -20.75
CA ARG A 44 -12.88 -19.00 -20.89
C ARG A 44 -14.01 -19.98 -21.23
N ARG A 45 -15.15 -19.91 -20.55
CA ARG A 45 -16.34 -20.74 -20.83
C ARG A 45 -16.87 -20.51 -22.24
N ARG A 46 -16.97 -19.25 -22.68
CA ARG A 46 -17.43 -18.91 -24.05
C ARG A 46 -16.51 -19.49 -25.12
N TYR A 47 -15.19 -19.42 -24.90
CA TYR A 47 -14.22 -20.01 -25.80
C TYR A 47 -14.31 -21.54 -25.86
N SER A 48 -14.41 -22.22 -24.71
CA SER A 48 -14.57 -23.68 -24.65
C SER A 48 -15.80 -24.14 -25.41
N ARG A 49 -16.96 -23.48 -25.22
CA ARG A 49 -18.19 -23.76 -25.99
C ARG A 49 -17.99 -23.59 -27.49
N HIS A 50 -17.23 -22.59 -27.93
CA HIS A 50 -16.91 -22.39 -29.35
C HIS A 50 -15.94 -23.47 -29.90
N LYS A 51 -14.99 -23.93 -29.07
CA LYS A 51 -14.06 -25.02 -29.42
C LYS A 51 -14.81 -26.35 -29.57
N ASP A 52 -15.74 -26.64 -28.66
CA ASP A 52 -16.57 -27.84 -28.67
C ASP A 52 -17.65 -27.81 -29.76
N GLY A 53 -18.21 -26.63 -30.07
CA GLY A 53 -19.16 -26.47 -31.17
C GLY A 53 -18.55 -26.79 -32.54
N LYS A 54 -17.24 -26.61 -32.72
CA LYS A 54 -16.51 -26.93 -33.96
C LYS A 54 -16.17 -28.41 -34.13
N SER A 55 -16.16 -29.21 -33.05
CA SER A 55 -15.87 -30.65 -33.14
C SER A 55 -17.08 -31.45 -33.67
N ARG A 56 -18.28 -30.85 -33.68
CA ARG A 56 -19.47 -31.41 -34.33
C ARG A 56 -19.41 -31.14 -35.84
N LYS A 57 -19.28 -32.19 -36.66
CA LYS A 57 -19.32 -32.09 -38.12
C LYS A 57 -20.62 -31.41 -38.57
N PRO A 58 -20.57 -30.38 -39.43
CA PRO A 58 -21.78 -29.75 -39.97
C PRO A 58 -22.59 -30.76 -40.78
N SER A 59 -23.89 -30.86 -40.49
CA SER A 59 -24.84 -31.60 -41.31
C SER A 59 -25.02 -30.88 -42.65
N SER A 60 -24.96 -31.62 -43.75
CA SER A 60 -24.68 -31.11 -45.11
C SER A 60 -25.76 -30.19 -45.74
N ARG A 61 -26.85 -29.84 -45.05
CA ARG A 61 -28.00 -29.14 -45.66
C ARG A 61 -28.22 -27.67 -45.28
N ASN A 62 -27.63 -27.11 -44.22
CA ASN A 62 -27.85 -25.70 -43.79
C ASN A 62 -26.57 -24.82 -43.74
N ASN A 63 -25.59 -25.15 -44.58
CA ASN A 63 -24.17 -24.79 -44.41
C ASN A 63 -23.80 -23.29 -44.51
N LYS A 64 -24.60 -22.43 -45.15
CA LYS A 64 -24.20 -21.01 -45.34
C LYS A 64 -24.54 -20.15 -44.13
N GLN A 65 -25.78 -20.21 -43.66
CA GLN A 65 -26.27 -19.42 -42.54
C GLN A 65 -25.58 -19.81 -41.22
N GLU A 66 -25.33 -21.10 -41.02
CA GLU A 66 -24.61 -21.60 -39.84
C GLU A 66 -23.14 -21.15 -39.84
N ARG A 67 -22.50 -21.11 -41.01
CA ARG A 67 -21.13 -20.60 -41.17
C ARG A 67 -21.03 -19.09 -40.94
N GLU A 68 -22.00 -18.32 -41.43
CA GLU A 68 -22.11 -16.88 -41.17
C GLU A 68 -22.31 -16.59 -39.69
N ARG A 69 -23.18 -17.36 -39.02
CA ARG A 69 -23.38 -17.27 -37.56
C ARG A 69 -22.09 -17.58 -36.79
N LEU A 70 -21.41 -18.68 -37.09
CA LEU A 70 -20.16 -19.05 -36.43
C LEU A 70 -19.03 -18.03 -36.66
N MET A 71 -18.97 -17.42 -37.84
CA MET A 71 -18.02 -16.34 -38.14
C MET A 71 -18.34 -15.07 -37.34
N SER A 72 -19.62 -14.71 -37.22
CA SER A 72 -20.07 -13.58 -36.40
C SER A 72 -19.79 -13.79 -34.90
N GLU A 73 -20.10 -14.99 -34.38
CA GLU A 73 -19.80 -15.39 -33.00
C GLU A 73 -18.29 -15.35 -32.73
N LYS A 74 -17.47 -15.86 -33.66
CA LYS A 74 -16.01 -15.79 -33.55
C LYS A 74 -15.49 -14.35 -33.56
N LYS A 75 -16.03 -13.49 -34.42
CA LYS A 75 -15.65 -12.07 -34.47
C LYS A 75 -16.00 -11.35 -33.16
N THR A 76 -17.20 -11.60 -32.63
CA THR A 76 -17.65 -11.07 -31.35
C THR A 76 -16.76 -11.54 -30.20
N LEU A 77 -16.42 -12.84 -30.16
CA LEU A 77 -15.50 -13.38 -29.15
C LEU A 77 -14.12 -12.73 -29.22
N LYS A 78 -13.59 -12.53 -30.44
CA LYS A 78 -12.30 -11.85 -30.64
C LYS A 78 -12.34 -10.42 -30.07
N THR A 79 -13.37 -9.64 -30.41
CA THR A 79 -13.52 -8.27 -29.90
C THR A 79 -13.68 -8.24 -28.39
N ASN A 80 -14.40 -9.20 -27.79
CA ASN A 80 -14.51 -9.28 -26.33
C ASN A 80 -13.17 -9.58 -25.64
N ILE A 81 -12.35 -10.46 -26.24
CA ILE A 81 -11.00 -10.77 -25.75
C ILE A 81 -10.10 -9.52 -25.86
N GLU A 82 -10.11 -8.84 -27.00
CA GLU A 82 -9.33 -7.62 -27.22
C GLU A 82 -9.74 -6.50 -26.25
N ASN A 83 -11.04 -6.31 -26.03
CA ASN A 83 -11.56 -5.33 -25.07
C ASN A 83 -11.17 -5.69 -23.61
N PHE A 84 -11.23 -6.96 -23.24
CA PHE A 84 -10.85 -7.39 -21.89
C PHE A 84 -9.34 -7.27 -21.66
N ASP A 85 -8.52 -7.58 -22.66
CA ASP A 85 -7.06 -7.41 -22.59
C ASP A 85 -6.68 -5.93 -22.42
N ALA A 86 -7.32 -5.02 -23.16
CA ALA A 86 -7.15 -3.58 -22.98
C ALA A 86 -7.63 -3.11 -21.59
N HIS A 87 -8.71 -3.68 -21.06
CA HIS A 87 -9.18 -3.38 -19.71
C HIS A 87 -8.19 -3.87 -18.64
N LEU A 88 -7.60 -5.06 -18.84
CA LEU A 88 -6.54 -5.59 -17.98
C LEU A 88 -5.30 -4.70 -17.97
N ASP A 89 -4.94 -4.07 -19.10
CA ASP A 89 -3.82 -3.10 -19.12
C ASP A 89 -4.05 -1.94 -18.15
N VAL A 90 -5.29 -1.43 -18.08
CA VAL A 90 -5.67 -0.35 -17.15
C VAL A 90 -5.53 -0.81 -15.70
N PHE A 91 -6.04 -2.00 -15.38
CA PHE A 91 -5.94 -2.58 -14.04
C PHE A 91 -4.50 -2.90 -13.64
N GLU A 92 -3.72 -3.52 -14.53
CA GLU A 92 -2.31 -3.82 -14.26
C GLU A 92 -1.51 -2.54 -14.03
N LYS A 93 -1.77 -1.48 -14.80
CA LYS A 93 -1.15 -0.18 -14.57
C LYS A 93 -1.50 0.36 -13.18
N LYS A 94 -2.80 0.35 -12.83
CA LYS A 94 -3.30 0.79 -11.51
C LYS A 94 -2.67 -0.02 -10.37
N PHE A 95 -2.64 -1.34 -10.50
CA PHE A 95 -2.21 -2.23 -9.42
C PHE A 95 -0.70 -2.30 -9.29
N ARG A 96 0.07 -2.42 -10.38
CA ARG A 96 1.53 -2.50 -10.31
C ARG A 96 2.16 -1.19 -9.82
N LYS A 97 1.51 -0.05 -10.09
CA LYS A 97 1.98 1.27 -9.65
C LYS A 97 1.77 1.56 -8.16
N TYR A 98 0.83 0.91 -7.50
CA TYR A 98 0.49 1.27 -6.10
C TYR A 98 0.49 0.09 -5.14
N ASN A 99 0.83 -1.11 -5.62
CA ASN A 99 0.89 -2.31 -4.79
C ASN A 99 2.31 -2.87 -4.71
N VAL A 100 2.83 -2.92 -3.49
CA VAL A 100 4.02 -3.70 -3.17
C VAL A 100 3.61 -5.14 -2.82
N PRO A 101 4.48 -6.15 -3.09
CA PRO A 101 4.21 -7.52 -2.69
C PRO A 101 3.86 -7.64 -1.22
N LYS A 102 2.90 -8.53 -0.94
CA LYS A 102 2.54 -8.85 0.42
C LYS A 102 3.54 -9.79 1.09
N ARG A 103 3.55 -9.77 2.41
CA ARG A 103 4.04 -10.90 3.20
C ARG A 103 2.96 -11.97 3.17
N PHE A 104 3.27 -13.16 2.63
CA PHE A 104 2.26 -14.22 2.55
C PHE A 104 2.01 -14.78 3.96
N GLN A 105 0.78 -14.63 4.44
CA GLN A 105 0.27 -15.37 5.59
C GLN A 105 -0.19 -16.75 5.11
N THR A 106 0.75 -17.62 4.77
CA THR A 106 0.45 -19.06 4.89
C THR A 106 0.51 -19.43 6.37
N THR A 107 -0.19 -20.49 6.76
CA THR A 107 -0.24 -21.06 8.13
C THR A 107 1.12 -21.25 8.81
N ASN A 108 2.23 -21.19 8.06
CA ASN A 108 3.56 -20.91 8.58
C ASN A 108 3.95 -19.47 8.21
N LYS A 109 4.03 -18.57 9.21
CA LYS A 109 4.48 -17.18 9.07
C LYS A 109 5.73 -17.14 8.18
N GLN A 110 5.62 -16.54 7.00
CA GLN A 110 6.74 -16.47 6.10
C GLN A 110 7.90 -15.71 6.79
N PRO A 111 9.15 -16.24 6.77
CA PRO A 111 10.26 -15.54 7.37
C PRO A 111 10.48 -14.16 6.72
N LEU A 112 10.93 -13.18 7.52
CA LEU A 112 11.13 -11.80 7.08
C LEU A 112 12.09 -11.70 5.89
N LYS A 113 13.19 -12.47 5.90
CA LYS A 113 14.22 -12.41 4.86
C LYS A 113 13.70 -12.71 3.44
N PRO A 114 13.02 -13.84 3.16
CA PRO A 114 12.40 -14.08 1.84
C PRO A 114 11.36 -13.03 1.44
N TYR A 115 10.68 -12.38 2.40
CA TYR A 115 9.77 -11.27 2.09
C TYR A 115 10.56 -10.03 1.65
N LEU A 116 11.60 -9.65 2.38
CA LEU A 116 12.48 -8.53 2.03
C LEU A 116 13.16 -8.75 0.67
N GLU A 117 13.56 -9.98 0.34
CA GLU A 117 14.11 -10.34 -0.97
C GLU A 117 13.09 -10.08 -2.09
N ARG A 118 11.82 -10.45 -1.90
CA ARG A 118 10.75 -10.14 -2.88
C ARG A 118 10.46 -8.65 -3.00
N VAL A 119 10.43 -7.92 -1.88
CA VAL A 119 10.25 -6.45 -1.91
C VAL A 119 11.40 -5.82 -2.68
N GLN A 120 12.64 -6.24 -2.40
CA GLN A 120 13.82 -5.73 -3.09
C GLN A 120 13.80 -6.06 -4.59
N GLU A 121 13.41 -7.28 -4.97
CA GLU A 121 13.26 -7.67 -6.37
C GLU A 121 12.15 -6.86 -7.06
N PHE A 122 11.01 -6.69 -6.40
CA PHE A 122 9.92 -5.86 -6.91
C PHE A 122 10.38 -4.43 -7.18
N MET A 123 11.13 -3.83 -6.24
CA MET A 123 11.68 -2.48 -6.43
C MET A 123 12.70 -2.43 -7.57
N LYS A 124 13.60 -3.42 -7.67
CA LYS A 124 14.64 -3.45 -8.70
C LYS A 124 14.10 -3.67 -10.11
N ILE A 125 13.05 -4.48 -10.24
CA ILE A 125 12.56 -4.94 -11.56
C ILE A 125 11.26 -4.22 -11.92
N THR A 126 10.23 -4.38 -11.10
CA THR A 126 8.88 -3.95 -11.46
C THR A 126 8.76 -2.43 -11.32
N TRP A 127 9.20 -1.90 -10.18
CA TRP A 127 9.14 -0.47 -9.92
C TRP A 127 10.00 0.34 -10.89
N ARG A 128 11.26 -0.07 -11.10
CA ARG A 128 12.16 0.57 -12.06
C ARG A 128 11.56 0.62 -13.46
N LYS A 129 11.06 -0.50 -13.99
CA LYS A 129 10.45 -0.54 -15.33
C LYS A 129 9.25 0.39 -15.44
N GLU A 130 8.43 0.49 -14.40
CA GLU A 130 7.29 1.40 -14.40
C GLU A 130 7.73 2.86 -14.31
N ALA A 131 8.72 3.16 -13.48
CA ALA A 131 9.32 4.49 -13.40
C ALA A 131 9.96 4.93 -14.74
N GLU A 132 10.68 4.03 -15.42
CA GLU A 132 11.24 4.27 -16.77
C GLU A 132 10.14 4.58 -17.79
N LYS A 133 9.10 3.74 -17.87
CA LYS A 133 7.94 3.97 -18.75
C LYS A 133 7.22 5.29 -18.47
N ASN A 134 7.14 5.68 -17.20
CA ASN A 134 6.53 6.95 -16.80
C ASN A 134 7.43 8.13 -17.18
N ARG A 135 8.75 8.00 -17.05
CA ARG A 135 9.72 9.02 -17.52
C ARG A 135 9.69 9.20 -19.04
N GLU A 136 9.51 8.14 -19.81
CA GLU A 136 9.29 8.22 -21.27
C GLU A 136 8.04 9.05 -21.63
N LYS A 137 7.05 9.07 -20.74
CA LYS A 137 5.84 9.91 -20.84
C LYS A 137 6.00 11.27 -20.17
N GLU A 138 7.24 11.68 -19.87
CA GLU A 138 7.59 12.90 -19.14
C GLU A 138 6.96 13.01 -17.74
N GLN A 139 6.49 11.90 -17.16
CA GLN A 139 6.03 11.85 -15.78
C GLN A 139 7.25 11.78 -14.86
N ARG A 140 7.66 12.94 -14.38
CA ARG A 140 8.79 13.12 -13.45
C ARG A 140 8.35 13.01 -12.00
N SER A 141 9.28 12.71 -11.12
CA SER A 141 9.06 12.73 -9.67
C SER A 141 8.69 14.14 -9.19
N LEU A 142 8.03 14.25 -8.03
CA LEU A 142 7.69 15.55 -7.45
C LEU A 142 8.93 16.43 -7.26
N PHE A 143 10.05 15.82 -6.85
CA PHE A 143 11.31 16.53 -6.65
C PHE A 143 11.89 17.06 -7.97
N GLU A 144 11.89 16.26 -9.03
CA GLU A 144 12.32 16.75 -10.36
C GLU A 144 11.40 17.88 -10.88
N TRP A 145 10.11 17.85 -10.53
CA TRP A 145 9.21 18.99 -10.80
C TRP A 145 9.58 20.22 -9.98
N MET A 146 9.98 20.08 -8.71
CA MET A 146 10.46 21.19 -7.87
C MET A 146 11.64 21.91 -8.49
N GLU A 147 12.61 21.18 -9.02
CA GLU A 147 13.82 21.77 -9.61
C GLU A 147 13.54 22.55 -10.90
N LYS A 148 12.48 22.17 -11.62
CA LYS A 148 12.10 22.77 -12.91
C LYS A 148 11.09 23.91 -12.79
N LEU A 149 10.42 24.02 -11.66
CA LEU A 149 9.42 25.06 -11.43
C LEU A 149 10.07 26.43 -11.37
N ASP A 150 9.56 27.36 -12.18
CA ASP A 150 9.94 28.77 -12.09
C ASP A 150 9.37 29.36 -10.80
N GLN A 151 10.23 29.50 -9.79
CA GLN A 151 9.86 30.04 -8.49
C GLN A 151 9.40 31.51 -8.55
N SER A 152 9.54 32.19 -9.70
CA SER A 152 9.00 33.52 -9.94
C SER A 152 7.51 33.52 -10.32
N ASN A 153 6.95 32.38 -10.77
CA ASN A 153 5.52 32.22 -10.98
C ASN A 153 4.79 31.90 -9.66
N LYS A 154 3.98 32.85 -9.20
CA LYS A 154 3.25 32.75 -7.92
C LYS A 154 2.20 31.64 -7.93
N GLU A 155 1.51 31.41 -9.05
CA GLU A 155 0.45 30.41 -9.12
C GLU A 155 1.02 29.00 -9.09
N ASP A 156 2.08 28.75 -9.86
CA ASP A 156 2.78 27.46 -9.88
C ASP A 156 3.35 27.13 -8.51
N LYS A 157 3.89 28.14 -7.80
CA LYS A 157 4.34 28.01 -6.42
C LYS A 157 3.22 27.63 -5.46
N ILE A 158 2.04 28.25 -5.57
CA ILE A 158 0.88 27.95 -4.71
C ILE A 158 0.40 26.51 -4.95
N ALA A 159 0.23 26.12 -6.21
CA ALA A 159 -0.26 24.79 -6.57
C ALA A 159 0.73 23.69 -6.14
N PHE A 160 2.02 23.95 -6.29
CA PHE A 160 3.07 23.07 -5.79
C PHE A 160 3.07 22.96 -4.26
N CYS A 161 2.97 24.08 -3.54
CA CYS A 161 2.85 24.10 -2.07
C CYS A 161 1.64 23.28 -1.61
N ALA A 162 0.49 23.39 -2.27
CA ALA A 162 -0.69 22.60 -1.96
C ALA A 162 -0.44 21.09 -2.11
N LEU A 163 0.23 20.68 -3.18
CA LEU A 163 0.59 19.27 -3.38
C LEU A 163 1.55 18.75 -2.30
N LYS A 164 2.58 19.54 -1.98
CA LYS A 164 3.51 19.21 -0.89
C LYS A 164 2.79 19.06 0.46
N SER A 165 1.88 19.99 0.78
CA SER A 165 1.06 19.92 1.99
C SER A 165 0.23 18.63 2.03
N VAL A 166 -0.31 18.17 0.89
CA VAL A 166 -1.01 16.88 0.82
C VAL A 166 -0.08 15.69 1.10
N PHE A 167 1.15 15.69 0.58
CA PHE A 167 2.11 14.64 0.90
C PHE A 167 2.48 14.62 2.39
N SER A 168 2.70 15.79 3.00
CA SER A 168 2.94 15.91 4.44
C SER A 168 1.74 15.39 5.24
N GLU A 169 0.53 15.80 4.88
CA GLU A 169 -0.71 15.36 5.54
C GLU A 169 -0.89 13.84 5.47
N LEU A 170 -0.68 13.24 4.29
CA LEU A 170 -0.73 11.78 4.12
C LEU A 170 0.36 11.08 4.95
N GLY A 171 1.57 11.65 4.99
CA GLY A 171 2.67 11.13 5.81
C GLY A 171 2.36 11.17 7.31
N ILE A 172 1.76 12.25 7.80
CA ILE A 172 1.29 12.41 9.19
C ILE A 172 0.23 11.34 9.48
N ARG A 173 -0.81 11.24 8.66
CA ARG A 173 -1.90 10.27 8.87
C ARG A 173 -1.42 8.82 8.89
N ILE A 174 -0.46 8.45 8.03
CA ILE A 174 0.14 7.10 8.07
C ILE A 174 0.97 6.91 9.34
N SER A 175 1.70 7.94 9.77
CA SER A 175 2.48 7.90 11.01
C SER A 175 1.59 7.79 12.25
N GLU A 176 0.43 8.44 12.26
CA GLU A 176 -0.58 8.29 13.32
C GLU A 176 -1.11 6.85 13.40
N LEU A 177 -1.28 6.15 12.27
CA LEU A 177 -1.64 4.72 12.30
C LEU A 177 -0.57 3.85 12.98
N PHE A 178 0.72 4.17 12.83
CA PHE A 178 1.78 3.49 13.59
C PHE A 178 1.67 3.77 15.09
N ILE A 179 1.41 5.03 15.48
CA ILE A 179 1.18 5.39 16.89
C ILE A 179 0.03 4.54 17.43
N GLU A 180 -1.12 4.54 16.77
CA GLU A 180 -2.28 3.75 17.22
C GLU A 180 -1.98 2.25 17.33
N TYR A 181 -1.24 1.70 16.36
CA TYR A 181 -0.81 0.32 16.39
C TYR A 181 0.11 0.00 17.60
N PHE A 182 1.03 0.90 17.94
CA PHE A 182 1.89 0.71 19.11
C PHE A 182 1.14 0.84 20.43
N PHE A 183 0.16 1.75 20.52
CA PHE A 183 -0.70 1.85 21.70
C PHE A 183 -1.57 0.61 21.88
N LEU A 184 -2.04 0.01 20.78
CA LEU A 184 -2.70 -1.30 20.81
C LEU A 184 -1.78 -2.38 21.40
N ILE A 185 -0.52 -2.46 20.96
CA ILE A 185 0.45 -3.44 21.49
C ILE A 185 0.72 -3.20 22.98
N MET A 186 0.94 -1.94 23.39
CA MET A 186 1.18 -1.59 24.80
C MET A 186 0.00 -1.96 25.70
N ALA A 187 -1.22 -1.78 25.22
CA ALA A 187 -2.42 -2.07 26.00
C ALA A 187 -2.63 -3.57 26.27
N VAL A 188 -2.12 -4.44 25.41
CA VAL A 188 -2.38 -5.89 25.51
C VAL A 188 -1.19 -6.73 25.94
N SER A 189 0.04 -6.19 25.95
CA SER A 189 1.24 -6.99 26.18
C SER A 189 2.18 -6.44 27.24
N ASN A 190 2.57 -7.30 28.18
CA ASN A 190 3.66 -7.05 29.13
C ASN A 190 5.06 -7.07 28.46
N LYS A 191 5.16 -7.55 27.20
CA LYS A 191 6.38 -7.53 26.36
C LYS A 191 6.27 -6.51 25.22
N SER A 192 5.41 -5.51 25.40
CA SER A 192 5.13 -4.52 24.37
C SER A 192 6.38 -3.82 23.82
N GLU A 193 7.37 -3.53 24.66
CA GLU A 193 8.65 -2.94 24.23
C GLU A 193 9.40 -3.83 23.23
N GLU A 194 9.53 -5.13 23.50
CA GLU A 194 10.19 -6.08 22.62
C GLU A 194 9.44 -6.21 21.29
N ILE A 195 8.11 -6.29 21.35
CA ILE A 195 7.26 -6.39 20.16
C ILE A 195 7.36 -5.13 19.31
N ILE A 196 7.29 -3.94 19.91
CA ILE A 196 7.43 -2.67 19.21
C ILE A 196 8.82 -2.54 18.60
N ALA A 197 9.88 -2.95 19.31
CA ALA A 197 11.23 -2.95 18.78
C ALA A 197 11.37 -3.86 17.53
N LEU A 198 10.74 -5.04 17.56
CA LEU A 198 10.67 -5.94 16.39
C LEU A 198 9.88 -5.32 15.23
N CYS A 199 8.75 -4.67 15.52
CA CYS A 199 7.95 -3.97 14.50
C CYS A 199 8.77 -2.84 13.85
N LEU A 200 9.42 -2.00 14.65
CA LEU A 200 10.28 -0.92 14.16
C LEU A 200 11.46 -1.46 13.34
N TYR A 201 12.05 -2.58 13.76
CA TYR A 201 13.08 -3.27 12.97
C TYR A 201 12.56 -3.73 11.61
N GLU A 202 11.38 -4.35 11.55
CA GLU A 202 10.75 -4.79 10.31
C GLU A 202 10.45 -3.60 9.37
N VAL A 203 9.84 -2.54 9.89
CA VAL A 203 9.57 -1.31 9.12
C VAL A 203 10.88 -0.75 8.55
N LYS A 204 11.91 -0.60 9.39
CA LYS A 204 13.23 -0.11 8.97
C LYS A 204 13.88 -0.99 7.90
N ALA A 205 13.74 -2.32 8.01
CA ALA A 205 14.27 -3.26 7.04
C ALA A 205 13.54 -3.14 5.69
N VAL A 206 12.21 -3.02 5.70
CA VAL A 206 11.42 -2.78 4.48
C VAL A 206 11.81 -1.45 3.86
N LEU A 207 11.94 -0.37 4.64
CA LEU A 207 12.35 0.94 4.13
C LEU A 207 13.73 0.90 3.44
N LYS A 208 14.68 0.13 3.98
CA LYS A 208 16.00 -0.07 3.36
C LYS A 208 15.95 -0.81 2.02
N CYS A 209 14.96 -1.68 1.80
CA CYS A 209 14.77 -2.32 0.49
C CYS A 209 14.41 -1.32 -0.62
N LEU A 210 13.94 -0.13 -0.25
CA LEU A 210 13.45 0.89 -1.18
C LEU A 210 14.55 1.88 -1.57
N THR A 211 15.60 2.02 -0.76
CA THR A 211 16.76 2.91 -0.99
C THR A 211 17.73 2.44 -2.09
N VAL A 212 17.30 1.62 -3.04
CA VAL A 212 18.12 1.24 -4.21
C VAL A 212 18.46 2.49 -5.03
N GLU A 213 19.69 2.61 -5.54
CA GLU A 213 20.41 3.80 -6.06
C GLU A 213 19.59 4.99 -6.63
N GLU A 214 18.50 4.76 -7.35
CA GLU A 214 17.62 5.79 -7.93
C GLU A 214 16.76 6.53 -6.88
N ASN A 215 16.51 5.93 -5.71
CA ASN A 215 15.67 6.45 -4.63
C ASN A 215 16.48 7.02 -3.45
N SER A 216 17.80 7.15 -3.57
CA SER A 216 18.67 7.71 -2.51
C SER A 216 18.29 9.14 -2.09
N ASN A 217 17.52 9.84 -2.93
CA ASN A 217 16.95 11.17 -2.66
C ASN A 217 15.47 11.16 -2.27
N SER A 218 14.86 9.99 -2.03
CA SER A 218 13.46 9.93 -1.59
C SER A 218 13.27 10.69 -0.28
N ILE A 219 12.41 11.71 -0.32
CA ILE A 219 12.04 12.48 0.86
C ILE A 219 11.12 11.66 1.75
N VAL A 220 10.12 10.97 1.18
CA VAL A 220 9.16 10.17 1.93
C VAL A 220 9.88 9.10 2.74
N MET A 221 10.84 8.37 2.14
CA MET A 221 11.59 7.34 2.87
C MET A 221 12.48 7.91 3.97
N LYS A 222 13.14 9.04 3.71
CA LYS A 222 13.92 9.74 4.74
C LYS A 222 13.03 10.12 5.92
N MET A 223 11.85 10.66 5.66
CA MET A 223 10.88 11.01 6.70
C MET A 223 10.43 9.81 7.52
N PHE A 224 10.08 8.70 6.87
CA PHE A 224 9.67 7.49 7.59
C PHE A 224 10.83 6.85 8.38
N VAL A 225 12.07 6.90 7.87
CA VAL A 225 13.25 6.46 8.63
C VAL A 225 13.48 7.34 9.86
N SER A 226 13.37 8.66 9.71
CA SER A 226 13.47 9.61 10.84
C SER A 226 12.35 9.40 11.86
N MET A 227 11.13 9.12 11.41
CA MET A 227 10.01 8.78 12.29
C MET A 227 10.27 7.49 13.06
N VAL A 228 10.77 6.43 12.41
CA VAL A 228 11.15 5.19 13.10
C VAL A 228 12.25 5.44 14.14
N GLN A 229 13.25 6.27 13.82
CA GLN A 229 14.31 6.65 14.78
C GLN A 229 13.76 7.47 15.94
N PHE A 230 12.83 8.39 15.67
CA PHE A 230 12.15 9.17 16.69
C PHE A 230 11.36 8.27 17.64
N PHE A 231 10.61 7.29 17.11
CA PHE A 231 9.91 6.31 17.94
C PHE A 231 10.88 5.41 18.73
N GLU A 232 11.95 4.91 18.12
CA GLU A 232 13.00 4.16 18.83
C GLU A 232 13.58 4.98 20.01
N GLY A 233 13.74 6.30 19.85
CA GLY A 233 14.22 7.21 20.90
C GLY A 233 13.17 7.46 21.98
N ALA A 234 11.95 7.81 21.58
CA ALA A 234 10.84 8.10 22.48
C ALA A 234 10.50 6.90 23.38
N MET A 235 10.50 5.68 22.84
CA MET A 235 10.27 4.46 23.62
C MET A 235 11.36 4.22 24.67
N LYS A 236 12.63 4.53 24.35
CA LYS A 236 13.74 4.40 25.32
C LYS A 236 13.64 5.42 26.45
N LEU A 237 13.16 6.63 26.15
CA LEU A 237 13.01 7.71 27.12
C LEU A 237 11.80 7.51 28.04
N ALA A 238 10.73 6.89 27.54
CA ALA A 238 9.57 6.54 28.35
C ALA A 238 9.91 5.54 29.48
N GLY A 239 10.95 4.71 29.28
CA GLY A 239 11.36 3.69 30.24
C GLY A 239 10.34 2.56 30.38
N PRO A 240 10.65 1.51 31.18
CA PRO A 240 9.71 0.44 31.44
C PRO A 240 8.49 0.96 32.19
N TYR A 241 7.34 0.93 31.53
CA TYR A 241 6.02 1.22 32.11
C TYR A 241 5.60 0.21 33.21
N SER A 242 6.52 -0.60 33.77
CA SER A 242 6.18 -1.84 34.48
C SER A 242 5.96 -1.73 35.99
N ASP A 243 6.35 -0.65 36.70
CA ASP A 243 6.62 -0.84 38.13
C ASP A 243 5.58 -0.32 39.13
N GLU A 244 4.57 0.45 38.71
CA GLU A 244 3.59 1.01 39.64
C GLU A 244 2.13 0.63 39.34
N ALA A 245 1.71 0.53 38.07
CA ALA A 245 0.34 0.13 37.73
C ALA A 245 0.08 -1.40 37.83
N ASN A 246 1.12 -2.24 37.74
CA ASN A 246 0.98 -3.71 37.69
C ASN A 246 1.17 -4.43 39.05
N LYS A 247 1.47 -3.70 40.14
CA LYS A 247 1.60 -4.33 41.47
C LYS A 247 0.29 -4.94 41.97
N ASP A 248 -0.87 -4.45 41.53
CA ASP A 248 -2.17 -5.00 41.91
C ASP A 248 -2.67 -6.15 41.00
N ARG A 249 -1.97 -6.47 39.91
CA ARG A 249 -2.34 -7.58 39.00
C ARG A 249 -1.64 -8.91 39.30
N LYS A 250 -0.75 -8.95 40.29
CA LYS A 250 0.09 -10.10 40.68
C LYS A 250 -0.65 -11.32 41.25
N SER A 251 -1.97 -11.43 41.11
CA SER A 251 -2.77 -12.55 41.66
C SER A 251 -3.55 -13.37 40.62
N ARG A 252 -3.32 -13.18 39.31
CA ARG A 252 -3.89 -14.00 38.22
C ARG A 252 -2.82 -14.45 37.22
N GLU A 253 -1.75 -15.08 37.70
CA GLU A 253 -0.53 -15.27 36.91
C GLU A 253 -0.59 -16.33 35.80
N ASP A 254 -1.53 -17.29 35.78
CA ASP A 254 -1.41 -18.40 34.81
C ASP A 254 -2.42 -18.39 33.64
N THR A 255 -3.44 -17.51 33.65
CA THR A 255 -4.51 -17.52 32.60
C THR A 255 -4.50 -16.30 31.67
N ASP A 256 -3.88 -15.19 32.08
CA ASP A 256 -3.87 -13.97 31.28
C ASP A 256 -2.66 -13.90 30.33
N GLU A 257 -1.50 -14.49 30.66
CA GLU A 257 -0.35 -14.53 29.74
C GLU A 257 -0.60 -15.41 28.50
N GLU A 258 -1.25 -16.57 28.68
CA GLU A 258 -1.64 -17.45 27.58
C GLU A 258 -2.69 -16.78 26.68
N LYS A 259 -3.63 -16.02 27.27
CA LYS A 259 -4.61 -15.20 26.52
C LYS A 259 -3.97 -14.05 25.75
N VAL A 260 -2.95 -13.39 26.30
CA VAL A 260 -2.22 -12.28 25.65
C VAL A 260 -1.40 -12.79 24.47
N MET A 261 -0.71 -13.93 24.63
CA MET A 261 -0.02 -14.60 23.52
C MET A 261 -1.01 -15.09 22.46
N TYR A 262 -2.15 -15.67 22.86
CA TYR A 262 -3.25 -15.99 21.93
C TYR A 262 -3.80 -14.72 21.24
N PHE A 263 -3.90 -13.58 21.92
CA PHE A 263 -4.40 -12.34 21.32
C PHE A 263 -3.40 -11.76 20.30
N LEU A 264 -2.10 -11.90 20.53
CA LEU A 264 -1.05 -11.50 19.60
C LEU A 264 -0.88 -12.47 18.43
N ASP A 265 -1.13 -13.77 18.61
CA ASP A 265 -1.06 -14.77 17.53
C ASP A 265 -2.37 -14.92 16.72
N ASP A 266 -3.55 -14.73 17.32
CA ASP A 266 -4.87 -14.86 16.65
C ASP A 266 -5.57 -13.52 16.32
N LYS A 267 -5.30 -12.39 17.03
CA LYS A 267 -6.07 -11.13 16.88
C LYS A 267 -5.28 -9.88 16.48
N ILE A 268 -4.06 -9.65 16.98
CA ILE A 268 -3.18 -8.62 16.42
C ILE A 268 -2.58 -9.20 15.14
N ASP A 269 -3.37 -9.06 14.09
CA ASP A 269 -3.05 -9.55 12.76
C ASP A 269 -1.69 -8.96 12.33
N ASP A 270 -0.70 -9.81 12.05
CA ASP A 270 0.56 -9.42 11.37
C ASP A 270 0.23 -8.64 10.06
N ASP A 271 -0.99 -8.78 9.54
CA ASP A 271 -1.53 -8.00 8.42
C ASP A 271 -1.65 -6.52 8.74
N LEU A 272 -1.89 -6.09 9.99
CA LEU A 272 -2.12 -4.68 10.29
C LEU A 272 -0.86 -3.84 10.17
N LEU A 273 0.26 -4.26 10.78
CA LEU A 273 1.56 -3.61 10.58
C LEU A 273 1.91 -3.60 9.08
N HIS A 274 1.67 -4.71 8.41
CA HIS A 274 1.93 -4.84 6.99
C HIS A 274 1.07 -3.90 6.12
N LEU A 275 -0.20 -3.72 6.46
CA LEU A 275 -1.10 -2.79 5.81
C LEU A 275 -0.62 -1.34 5.99
N ILE A 276 -0.19 -0.96 7.19
CA ILE A 276 0.39 0.37 7.42
C ILE A 276 1.66 0.55 6.58
N ILE A 277 2.54 -0.45 6.57
CA ILE A 277 3.75 -0.44 5.71
C ILE A 277 3.37 -0.27 4.24
N ILE A 278 2.36 -1.00 3.72
CA ILE A 278 1.91 -0.85 2.32
C ILE A 278 1.53 0.61 2.00
N GLU A 279 0.89 1.32 2.93
CA GLU A 279 0.53 2.74 2.72
C GLU A 279 1.76 3.64 2.64
N VAL A 280 2.81 3.38 3.45
CA VAL A 280 4.11 4.07 3.34
C VAL A 280 4.69 3.91 1.93
N LEU A 281 4.66 2.67 1.44
CA LEU A 281 5.19 2.33 0.12
C LEU A 281 4.37 2.95 -1.00
N ARG A 282 3.06 3.05 -0.83
CA ARG A 282 2.18 3.72 -1.79
C ARG A 282 2.45 5.23 -1.83
N LEU A 283 2.78 5.83 -0.70
CA LEU A 283 3.11 7.25 -0.64
C LEU A 283 4.41 7.54 -1.38
N GLU A 284 5.42 6.70 -1.17
CA GLU A 284 6.68 6.73 -1.94
C GLU A 284 6.44 6.60 -3.44
N ALA A 285 5.65 5.59 -3.81
CA ALA A 285 5.27 5.35 -5.20
C ALA A 285 4.62 6.58 -5.85
N SER A 286 3.69 7.22 -5.12
CA SER A 286 2.97 8.41 -5.56
C SER A 286 3.88 9.64 -5.68
N PHE A 287 4.91 9.73 -4.83
CA PHE A 287 5.89 10.82 -4.84
C PHE A 287 6.89 10.69 -6.00
N CYS A 288 7.41 9.48 -6.21
CA CYS A 288 8.45 9.20 -7.21
C CYS A 288 7.91 9.15 -8.64
N SER A 289 6.65 8.76 -8.83
CA SER A 289 6.02 8.71 -10.15
C SER A 289 4.55 9.16 -10.08
N PRO A 290 4.29 10.45 -9.86
CA PRO A 290 2.94 10.98 -9.79
C PRO A 290 2.18 10.78 -11.12
N ASP A 291 0.89 10.44 -11.09
CA ASP A 291 0.05 10.39 -12.30
C ASP A 291 -0.29 11.81 -12.76
N LEU A 292 0.69 12.47 -13.39
CA LEU A 292 0.57 13.81 -13.94
C LEU A 292 0.44 13.76 -15.47
N PRO A 293 -0.49 14.52 -16.08
CA PRO A 293 -0.45 14.80 -17.51
C PRO A 293 0.71 15.74 -17.87
N MET A 294 1.23 15.57 -19.09
CA MET A 294 2.42 16.22 -19.68
C MET A 294 2.40 17.76 -19.76
N LYS A 295 1.27 18.42 -19.48
CA LYS A 295 1.13 19.88 -19.59
C LYS A 295 0.73 20.46 -18.24
N VAL A 296 1.72 21.05 -17.57
CA VAL A 296 1.56 21.72 -16.29
C VAL A 296 0.68 22.96 -16.48
N MET A 297 -0.59 22.84 -16.11
CA MET A 297 -1.43 23.98 -15.75
C MET A 297 -1.70 23.90 -14.25
N ASN A 298 -1.91 25.03 -13.58
CA ASN A 298 -2.09 25.10 -12.13
C ASN A 298 -3.19 24.17 -11.58
N ASP A 299 -4.26 23.97 -12.35
CA ASP A 299 -5.35 23.06 -12.02
C ASP A 299 -4.91 21.58 -11.89
N VAL A 300 -3.80 21.20 -12.54
CA VAL A 300 -3.30 19.83 -12.55
C VAL A 300 -2.74 19.42 -11.19
N PHE A 301 -1.99 20.29 -10.51
CA PHE A 301 -1.44 19.97 -9.19
C PHE A 301 -2.54 19.89 -8.13
N PHE A 302 -3.53 20.78 -8.17
CA PHE A 302 -4.71 20.69 -7.29
C PHE A 302 -5.54 19.43 -7.56
N SER A 303 -5.77 19.12 -8.83
CA SER A 303 -6.48 17.90 -9.23
C SER A 303 -5.71 16.65 -8.78
N MET A 304 -4.38 16.67 -8.85
CA MET A 304 -3.53 15.58 -8.37
C MET A 304 -3.60 15.45 -6.85
N ALA A 305 -3.46 16.55 -6.11
CA ALA A 305 -3.58 16.58 -4.66
C ALA A 305 -4.92 15.98 -4.22
N ASN A 306 -6.02 16.40 -4.85
CA ASN A 306 -7.34 15.84 -4.64
C ASN A 306 -7.44 14.36 -5.02
N HIS A 307 -6.83 13.95 -6.14
CA HIS A 307 -6.84 12.56 -6.58
C HIS A 307 -6.09 11.65 -5.62
N LEU A 308 -4.91 12.06 -5.14
CA LEU A 308 -4.16 11.31 -4.14
C LEU A 308 -4.98 11.11 -2.87
N VAL A 309 -5.55 12.18 -2.33
CA VAL A 309 -6.37 12.09 -1.12
C VAL A 309 -7.57 11.19 -1.38
N ARG A 310 -8.44 11.54 -2.33
CA ARG A 310 -9.77 10.91 -2.47
C ARG A 310 -9.73 9.53 -3.10
N ASN A 311 -8.91 9.35 -4.14
CA ASN A 311 -8.94 8.13 -4.95
C ASN A 311 -7.84 7.15 -4.56
N VAL A 312 -6.68 7.63 -4.10
CA VAL A 312 -5.54 6.77 -3.77
C VAL A 312 -5.53 6.36 -2.30
N PHE A 313 -5.72 7.29 -1.36
CA PHE A 313 -5.49 7.03 0.07
C PHE A 313 -6.73 6.96 0.96
N GLU A 314 -7.77 7.77 0.74
CA GLU A 314 -8.88 7.97 1.68
C GLU A 314 -9.52 6.66 2.15
N ASP A 315 -10.00 5.84 1.22
CA ASP A 315 -10.62 4.57 1.56
C ASP A 315 -9.65 3.58 2.23
N LYS A 316 -8.35 3.69 1.97
CA LYS A 316 -7.33 2.74 2.41
C LYS A 316 -6.90 3.05 3.82
N LEU A 317 -6.59 4.32 4.10
CA LEU A 317 -6.36 4.80 5.46
C LEU A 317 -7.59 4.60 6.34
N ARG A 318 -8.81 4.82 5.82
CA ARG A 318 -10.06 4.55 6.54
C ARG A 318 -10.20 3.06 6.88
N ARG A 319 -9.85 2.16 5.96
CA ARG A 319 -9.90 0.71 6.19
C ARG A 319 -8.92 0.26 7.27
N VAL A 320 -7.69 0.78 7.25
CA VAL A 320 -6.68 0.49 8.28
C VAL A 320 -7.12 1.05 9.63
N GLY A 321 -7.63 2.28 9.67
CA GLY A 321 -8.20 2.88 10.88
C GLY A 321 -9.37 2.07 11.44
N ALA A 322 -10.31 1.63 10.60
CA ALA A 322 -11.42 0.79 11.03
C ALA A 322 -10.97 -0.56 11.60
N LYS A 323 -9.89 -1.16 11.07
CA LYS A 323 -9.30 -2.38 11.65
C LYS A 323 -8.73 -2.09 13.06
N ILE A 324 -8.02 -0.97 13.23
CA ILE A 324 -7.52 -0.51 14.53
C ILE A 324 -8.67 -0.29 15.51
N ASP A 325 -9.71 0.43 15.10
CA ASP A 325 -10.87 0.75 15.95
C ASP A 325 -11.63 -0.51 16.38
N ALA A 326 -11.80 -1.47 15.47
CA ALA A 326 -12.40 -2.76 15.80
C ALA A 326 -11.58 -3.51 16.87
N LEU A 327 -10.25 -3.56 16.71
CA LEU A 327 -9.35 -4.16 17.69
C LEU A 327 -9.41 -3.42 19.04
N LYS A 328 -9.43 -2.09 19.02
CA LYS A 328 -9.61 -1.27 20.22
C LYS A 328 -10.93 -1.57 20.92
N SER A 329 -12.02 -1.81 20.20
CA SER A 329 -13.31 -2.13 20.80
C SER A 329 -13.40 -3.55 21.37
N ASP A 330 -12.64 -4.48 20.76
CA ASP A 330 -12.59 -5.89 21.14
C ASP A 330 -11.75 -6.13 22.41
N ILE A 331 -10.65 -5.39 22.53
CA ILE A 331 -9.96 -5.24 23.80
C ILE A 331 -10.92 -4.42 24.66
N LEU A 332 -11.23 -4.84 25.89
CA LEU A 332 -11.88 -3.95 26.85
C LEU A 332 -10.85 -2.83 27.15
N PHE A 333 -10.70 -1.89 26.22
CA PHE A 333 -9.76 -0.77 26.23
C PHE A 333 -10.30 0.26 27.22
N VAL A 334 -10.44 -0.22 28.44
CA VAL A 334 -11.08 0.40 29.58
C VAL A 334 -10.07 0.18 30.69
N GLN A 335 -9.05 1.04 30.76
CA GLN A 335 -8.70 1.77 32.00
C GLN A 335 -7.41 2.57 31.98
N ASP A 336 -6.46 2.38 31.04
CA ASP A 336 -5.14 3.06 31.14
C ASP A 336 -4.82 4.11 30.06
N GLU A 337 -5.61 4.20 28.98
CA GLU A 337 -5.46 5.30 27.99
C GLU A 337 -5.87 6.65 28.58
N ASP A 338 -6.58 6.64 29.71
CA ASP A 338 -6.95 7.84 30.46
C ASP A 338 -5.88 8.34 31.43
N SER A 339 -4.81 7.57 31.65
CA SER A 339 -3.69 8.02 32.48
C SER A 339 -3.04 9.27 31.86
N SER A 340 -2.70 10.24 32.71
CA SER A 340 -2.08 11.49 32.25
C SER A 340 -0.76 11.25 31.52
N GLU A 341 -0.03 10.19 31.89
CA GLU A 341 1.25 9.81 31.30
C GLU A 341 1.08 9.26 29.89
N MET A 342 0.12 8.34 29.67
CA MET A 342 -0.11 7.75 28.36
C MET A 342 -0.67 8.79 27.36
N LYS A 343 -1.53 9.69 27.84
CA LYS A 343 -1.99 10.87 27.07
C LYS A 343 -0.85 11.81 26.72
N PHE A 344 0.02 12.11 27.67
CA PHE A 344 1.19 12.96 27.44
C PHE A 344 2.14 12.32 26.42
N PHE A 345 2.43 11.03 26.57
CA PHE A 345 3.29 10.30 25.63
C PHE A 345 2.72 10.27 24.22
N ARG A 346 1.41 10.02 24.08
CA ARG A 346 0.68 10.13 22.80
C ARG A 346 0.86 11.51 22.17
N GLN A 347 0.63 12.58 22.94
CA GLN A 347 0.78 13.95 22.47
C GLN A 347 2.22 14.26 22.02
N VAL A 348 3.22 13.75 22.74
CA VAL A 348 4.63 13.88 22.35
C VAL A 348 4.89 13.21 21.01
N LEU A 349 4.39 11.98 20.81
CA LEU A 349 4.55 11.26 19.55
C LEU A 349 3.85 11.96 18.39
N GLU A 350 2.60 12.39 18.58
CA GLU A 350 1.82 13.12 17.57
C GLU A 350 2.47 14.47 17.21
N ALA A 351 2.96 15.21 18.21
CA ALA A 351 3.66 16.48 17.99
C ALA A 351 4.97 16.26 17.24
N GLY A 352 5.78 15.27 17.64
CA GLY A 352 7.04 14.95 16.96
C GLY A 352 6.85 14.49 15.51
N VAL A 353 5.81 13.69 15.24
CA VAL A 353 5.43 13.33 13.86
C VAL A 353 5.06 14.57 13.05
N LYS A 354 4.22 15.46 13.60
CA LYS A 354 3.85 16.71 12.91
C LYS A 354 5.06 17.59 12.65
N GLU A 355 5.96 17.72 13.61
CA GLU A 355 7.22 18.48 13.45
C GLU A 355 8.07 17.90 12.33
N LEU A 356 8.31 16.58 12.33
CA LEU A 356 9.06 15.91 11.26
C LEU A 356 8.45 16.23 9.88
N TRP A 357 7.15 16.04 9.70
CA TRP A 357 6.50 16.24 8.40
C TRP A 357 6.33 17.72 7.99
N THR A 358 6.46 18.66 8.93
CA THR A 358 6.45 20.11 8.64
C THR A 358 7.86 20.64 8.36
N GLU A 359 8.92 20.03 8.90
CA GLU A 359 10.33 20.31 8.55
C GLU A 359 10.70 19.99 7.09
N LEU A 360 9.78 19.41 6.32
CA LEU A 360 9.88 19.24 4.87
C LEU A 360 10.13 20.56 4.11
N GLU A 361 10.06 21.72 4.74
CA GLU A 361 10.63 22.97 4.22
C GLU A 361 12.15 22.81 3.98
N PRO A 362 12.66 23.01 2.75
CA PRO A 362 14.10 23.07 2.54
C PRO A 362 14.63 24.30 3.29
N LYS A 363 15.04 24.11 4.55
CA LYS A 363 15.85 25.10 5.25
C LYS A 363 17.18 25.18 4.52
N PRO A 364 17.59 26.35 4.01
CA PRO A 364 18.96 26.52 3.61
C PRO A 364 19.80 26.41 4.90
N LYS A 365 20.45 25.26 5.09
CA LYS A 365 21.49 24.99 6.11
C LYS A 365 21.04 24.77 7.58
N SER A 366 20.18 23.80 7.90
CA SER A 366 20.17 23.28 9.28
C SER A 366 19.76 21.80 9.41
N LEU A 367 20.74 20.90 9.38
CA LEU A 367 20.62 19.51 9.85
C LEU A 367 21.33 19.38 11.22
N THR A 368 20.91 20.15 12.23
CA THR A 368 21.63 20.12 13.53
C THR A 368 20.76 20.31 14.77
N LYS A 369 19.44 20.10 14.73
CA LYS A 369 18.61 20.30 15.94
C LYS A 369 17.70 19.16 16.40
N LEU A 370 17.71 18.00 15.76
CA LEU A 370 16.82 16.89 16.16
C LEU A 370 17.57 15.67 16.76
N VAL A 371 18.53 15.92 17.65
CA VAL A 371 19.26 14.86 18.41
C VAL A 371 19.40 15.18 19.92
N LEU A 372 18.74 16.21 20.46
CA LEU A 372 18.84 16.52 21.89
C LEU A 372 17.50 16.94 22.47
N LEU A 373 16.60 15.97 22.62
CA LEU A 373 15.67 15.75 23.73
C LEU A 373 15.39 14.25 23.78
#